data_AF-A0A532EFB1-F1
#
_entry.id   AF-A0A532EFB1-F1
#
_cell.length_a   1.000
_cell.length_b   1.000
_cell.length_c   1.000
_cell.angle_alpha   90.00
_cell.angle_beta   90.00
_cell.angle_gamma   90.00
#
_symmetry.space_group_name_H-M   'P 1'
#
loop_
_entity.id
_entity.type
_entity.pdbx_description
1 polymer ?
#
loop_
_entity_poly.entity_id
_entity_poly.type
_entity_poly.pdbx_seq_one_letter_code
_entity_poly.pdbx_strand_id
1 'polypeptide(L)'
;MRALEIDGVRGLARAQPITAVAILVAGCALVGLPPFSPFISELLVVSAVAAQDFSSDTMHVGRFVTMTISDEMRSLGIVALFLFFAVVLFGGFMFRVGAMVWGTPPAGIAQGESWTVGHVPLMIMIVALLGLGFVLPDPIQTLLTRAVNVIVVR
;
A
#
# COMPACT_ATOMS: atom_id res chain seq x y z
N MET A 1 9.89 29.74 8.36
CA MET A 1 8.63 29.35 7.71
C MET A 1 8.51 27.84 7.74
N ARG A 2 7.46 27.28 8.37
CA ARG A 2 7.17 25.84 8.30
C ARG A 2 6.27 25.62 7.08
N ALA A 3 6.84 25.22 5.95
CA ALA A 3 6.04 24.86 4.79
C ALA A 3 5.36 23.51 5.07
N LEU A 4 4.02 23.51 5.16
CA LEU A 4 3.19 22.29 5.17
C LEU A 4 2.70 21.93 3.76
N GLU A 5 3.03 22.75 2.76
CA GLU A 5 2.61 22.55 1.38
C GLU A 5 3.52 21.53 0.69
N ILE A 6 2.90 20.52 0.07
CA ILE A 6 3.61 19.47 -0.65
C ILE A 6 4.53 20.05 -1.73
N ASP A 7 4.16 21.18 -2.35
CA ASP A 7 4.98 21.83 -3.38
C ASP A 7 6.22 22.53 -2.80
N GLY A 8 6.20 22.90 -1.52
CA GLY A 8 7.29 23.55 -0.80
C GLY A 8 8.28 22.58 -0.13
N VAL A 9 7.94 21.29 -0.02
CA VAL A 9 8.81 20.27 0.58
C VAL A 9 9.52 19.51 -0.54
N ARG A 10 10.75 19.93 -0.87
CA ARG A 10 11.57 19.34 -1.93
C ARG A 10 13.01 19.14 -1.47
N GLY A 11 13.67 18.13 -2.02
CA GLY A 11 15.10 17.90 -1.80
C GLY A 11 15.45 17.36 -0.42
N LEU A 12 14.53 16.61 0.19
CA LEU A 12 14.74 15.95 1.48
C LEU A 12 16.03 15.14 1.53
N ALA A 13 16.41 14.46 0.44
CA ALA A 13 17.62 13.65 0.38
C ALA A 13 18.92 14.45 0.67
N ARG A 14 18.95 15.75 0.38
CA ARG A 14 20.10 16.63 0.66
C ARG A 14 20.00 17.34 2.02
N ALA A 15 18.79 17.62 2.49
CA ALA A 15 18.58 18.33 3.76
C ALA A 15 18.58 17.37 4.96
N GLN A 16 17.84 16.26 4.86
CA GLN A 16 17.56 15.29 5.92
C GLN A 16 17.54 13.85 5.37
N PRO A 17 18.71 13.20 5.24
CA PRO A 17 18.82 11.91 4.55
C PRO A 17 18.12 10.75 5.27
N ILE A 18 18.06 10.73 6.60
CA ILE A 18 17.39 9.65 7.35
C ILE A 18 15.87 9.79 7.17
N THR A 19 15.34 11.00 7.30
CA THR A 19 13.92 11.26 7.05
C THR A 19 13.54 10.98 5.58
N ALA A 20 14.43 11.28 4.62
CA ALA A 20 14.24 10.95 3.22
C ALA A 20 14.08 9.43 2.99
N VAL A 21 14.95 8.62 3.60
CA VAL A 21 14.87 7.15 3.55
C VAL A 21 13.58 6.66 4.22
N ALA A 22 13.23 7.23 5.37
CA ALA A 22 12.00 6.86 6.08
C ALA A 22 10.73 7.12 5.27
N ILE A 23 10.65 8.27 4.60
CA ILE A 23 9.54 8.62 3.71
C ILE A 23 9.49 7.67 2.50
N LEU A 24 10.64 7.31 1.92
CA LEU A 24 10.69 6.32 0.83
C LEU A 24 10.19 4.96 1.31
N VAL A 25 10.70 4.46 2.43
CA VAL A 25 10.31 3.15 2.99
C VAL A 25 8.83 3.14 3.33
N ALA A 26 8.34 4.15 4.03
CA ALA A 26 6.93 4.29 4.37
C ALA A 26 6.07 4.39 3.10
N GLY A 27 6.56 5.10 2.09
CA GLY A 27 5.87 5.25 0.82
C GLY A 27 5.76 3.94 0.04
N CYS A 28 6.86 3.19 -0.06
CA CYS A 28 6.87 1.87 -0.67
C CYS A 28 5.97 0.88 0.08
N ALA A 29 5.96 0.94 1.41
CA ALA A 29 5.10 0.10 2.25
C ALA A 29 3.62 0.41 2.05
N LEU A 30 3.25 1.69 2.00
CA LEU A 30 1.87 2.14 1.87
C LEU A 30 1.27 1.79 0.50
N VAL A 31 2.10 1.82 -0.53
CA VAL A 31 1.71 1.43 -1.90
C VAL A 31 1.69 -0.09 -2.11
N GLY A 32 2.19 -0.87 -1.14
CA GLY A 32 2.19 -2.33 -1.25
C GLY A 32 3.27 -2.87 -2.18
N LEU A 33 4.47 -2.29 -2.20
CA LEU A 33 5.61 -2.88 -2.92
C LEU A 33 6.15 -4.13 -2.21
N PRO A 34 6.67 -5.15 -2.92
CA PRO A 34 7.57 -6.11 -2.30
C PRO A 34 8.79 -5.37 -1.74
N PRO A 35 9.23 -5.61 -0.49
CA PRO A 35 8.97 -6.75 0.39
C PRO A 35 7.92 -6.50 1.50
N PHE A 36 7.04 -5.52 1.38
CA PHE A 36 6.13 -5.13 2.47
C PHE A 36 4.87 -6.01 2.54
N SER A 37 4.38 -6.25 3.77
CA SER A 37 3.22 -7.13 4.02
C SER A 37 1.94 -6.79 3.23
N PRO A 38 1.56 -5.52 2.97
CA PRO A 38 0.35 -5.21 2.21
C PRO A 38 0.33 -5.80 0.78
N PHE A 39 1.50 -5.97 0.15
CA PHE A 39 1.63 -6.59 -1.17
C PHE A 39 1.00 -7.99 -1.22
N ILE A 40 1.27 -8.82 -0.20
CA ILE A 40 0.75 -10.19 -0.12
C ILE A 40 -0.77 -10.17 0.06
N SER A 41 -1.31 -9.23 0.85
CA SER A 41 -2.76 -9.08 1.00
C SER A 41 -3.43 -8.72 -0.32
N GLU A 42 -2.87 -7.79 -1.08
CA GLU A 42 -3.42 -7.41 -2.39
C GLU A 42 -3.37 -8.57 -3.39
N LEU A 43 -2.25 -9.31 -3.46
CA LEU A 43 -2.16 -10.50 -4.30
C LEU A 43 -3.16 -11.59 -3.88
N LEU A 44 -3.34 -11.82 -2.58
CA LEU A 44 -4.32 -12.79 -2.08
C LEU A 44 -5.74 -12.38 -2.45
N VAL A 45 -6.10 -11.10 -2.29
CA VAL A 45 -7.42 -10.58 -2.68
C VAL A 45 -7.62 -10.72 -4.20
N VAL A 46 -6.65 -10.32 -5.00
CA VAL A 46 -6.72 -10.45 -6.47
C VAL A 46 -6.83 -11.92 -6.88
N SER A 47 -6.02 -12.81 -6.29
CA SER A 47 -6.07 -14.24 -6.59
C SER A 47 -7.39 -14.88 -6.17
N ALA A 48 -7.97 -14.45 -5.04
CA ALA A 48 -9.26 -14.93 -4.57
C ALA A 48 -10.41 -14.47 -5.47
N VAL A 49 -10.36 -13.23 -5.99
CA VAL A 49 -11.34 -12.74 -6.97
C VAL A 49 -11.17 -13.42 -8.32
N ALA A 50 -9.92 -13.64 -8.74
CA ALA A 50 -9.60 -14.29 -10.02
C ALA A 50 -9.95 -15.79 -10.01
N ALA A 51 -9.76 -16.48 -8.88
CA ALA A 51 -10.05 -17.90 -8.73
C ALA A 51 -11.50 -18.20 -8.35
N GLN A 52 -12.30 -17.19 -8.01
CA GLN A 52 -13.74 -17.36 -7.82
C GLN A 52 -14.40 -17.63 -9.18
N ASP A 53 -14.62 -18.91 -9.49
CA ASP A 53 -15.63 -19.32 -10.47
C ASP A 53 -16.98 -18.83 -9.95
N PHE A 54 -17.51 -17.78 -10.56
CA PHE A 54 -18.81 -17.21 -10.23
C PHE A 54 -19.93 -18.18 -10.63
N SER A 55 -20.09 -19.27 -9.87
CA SER A 55 -21.28 -20.12 -9.90
C SER A 55 -22.38 -19.49 -9.05
N SER A 56 -22.69 -18.21 -9.29
CA SER A 56 -23.84 -17.54 -8.71
C SER A 56 -24.70 -17.02 -9.85
N ASP A 57 -25.70 -17.82 -10.16
CA ASP A 57 -26.89 -17.47 -10.92
C ASP A 57 -27.29 -16.00 -10.65
N THR A 58 -27.38 -15.23 -11.73
CA THR A 58 -28.17 -14.00 -11.83
C THR A 58 -27.98 -12.92 -10.76
N MET A 59 -27.28 -11.85 -11.13
CA MET A 59 -27.36 -10.58 -10.41
C MET A 59 -28.73 -9.92 -10.69
N HIS A 60 -29.60 -9.90 -9.68
CA HIS A 60 -30.84 -9.11 -9.71
C HIS A 60 -30.52 -7.61 -9.47
N VAL A 61 -30.36 -6.83 -10.54
CA VAL A 61 -30.36 -5.37 -10.45
C VAL A 61 -31.82 -4.92 -10.39
N GLY A 62 -32.43 -5.08 -9.21
CA GLY A 62 -33.87 -4.91 -9.02
C GLY A 62 -34.71 -6.07 -9.57
N ARG A 63 -36.00 -6.10 -9.21
CA ARG A 63 -36.94 -7.20 -9.52
C ARG A 63 -37.15 -7.46 -11.04
N PHE A 64 -36.62 -6.62 -11.93
CA PHE A 64 -37.00 -6.62 -13.34
C PHE A 64 -35.86 -6.56 -14.37
N VAL A 65 -34.58 -6.46 -13.96
CA VAL A 65 -33.46 -6.41 -14.92
C VAL A 65 -32.40 -7.45 -14.56
N THR A 66 -32.47 -8.58 -15.24
CA THR A 66 -31.45 -9.64 -15.23
C THR A 66 -30.59 -9.46 -16.47
N MET A 67 -29.44 -8.81 -16.31
CA MET A 67 -28.46 -8.67 -17.39
C MET A 67 -27.45 -9.82 -17.26
N THR A 68 -27.57 -10.82 -18.13
CA THR A 68 -26.65 -11.97 -18.23
C THR A 68 -25.36 -11.51 -18.90
N ILE A 69 -24.37 -11.12 -18.08
CA ILE A 69 -22.99 -10.93 -18.52
C ILE A 69 -22.28 -12.26 -18.27
N SER A 70 -21.59 -12.81 -19.27
CA SER A 70 -20.81 -14.05 -19.14
C SER A 70 -19.83 -13.96 -17.96
N ASP A 71 -19.82 -14.97 -17.10
CA ASP A 71 -19.12 -14.95 -15.81
C ASP A 71 -17.61 -14.69 -15.90
N GLU A 72 -16.96 -15.12 -16.98
CA GLU A 72 -15.54 -14.80 -17.26
C GLU A 72 -15.30 -13.30 -17.46
N MET A 73 -16.20 -12.60 -18.15
CA MET A 73 -16.05 -11.17 -18.46
C MET A 73 -16.20 -10.31 -17.19
N ARG A 74 -16.98 -10.76 -16.20
CA ARG A 74 -17.22 -10.05 -14.95
C ARG A 74 -16.02 -10.12 -14.00
N SER A 75 -15.48 -11.31 -13.75
CA SER A 75 -14.31 -11.46 -12.87
C SER A 75 -13.10 -10.71 -13.43
N LEU A 76 -12.85 -10.84 -14.74
CA LEU A 76 -11.82 -10.07 -15.43
C LEU A 76 -12.06 -8.56 -15.31
N GLY A 77 -13.31 -8.09 -15.39
CA GLY A 77 -13.65 -6.68 -15.21
C GLY A 77 -13.30 -6.14 -13.81
N ILE A 78 -13.62 -6.89 -12.75
CA ILE A 78 -13.33 -6.50 -11.36
C ILE A 78 -11.82 -6.52 -11.10
N VAL A 79 -11.13 -7.57 -11.54
CA VAL A 79 -9.66 -7.69 -11.40
C VAL A 79 -8.96 -6.58 -12.19
N ALA A 80 -9.37 -6.32 -13.43
CA ALA A 80 -8.81 -5.25 -14.25
C ALA A 80 -9.05 -3.87 -13.62
N LEU A 81 -10.24 -3.61 -13.08
CA LEU A 81 -10.54 -2.36 -12.38
C LEU A 81 -9.68 -2.19 -11.13
N PHE A 82 -9.55 -3.24 -10.32
CA PHE A 82 -8.71 -3.24 -9.13
C PHE A 82 -7.24 -2.97 -9.50
N LEU A 83 -6.70 -3.68 -10.49
CA LEU A 83 -5.33 -3.48 -10.97
C LEU A 83 -5.13 -2.09 -11.57
N PHE A 84 -6.11 -1.55 -12.28
CA PHE A 84 -6.06 -0.19 -12.80
C PHE A 84 -5.93 0.83 -11.67
N PHE A 85 -6.76 0.72 -10.63
CA PHE A 85 -6.63 1.59 -9.45
C PHE A 85 -5.32 1.38 -8.71
N ALA A 86 -4.85 0.14 -8.57
CA ALA A 86 -3.55 -0.17 -7.96
C ALA A 86 -2.42 0.54 -8.74
N VAL A 87 -2.40 0.47 -10.07
CA VAL A 87 -1.41 1.16 -10.91
C VAL A 87 -1.50 2.68 -10.78
N VAL A 88 -2.70 3.25 -10.77
CA VAL A 88 -2.90 4.70 -10.61
C VAL A 88 -2.44 5.18 -9.24
N LEU A 89 -2.83 4.48 -8.17
CA LEU A 89 -2.40 4.78 -6.80
C LEU A 89 -0.89 4.63 -6.66
N PHE A 90 -0.33 3.53 -7.19
CA PHE A 90 1.10 3.28 -7.23
C PHE A 90 1.86 4.43 -7.89
N GLY A 91 1.51 4.74 -9.15
CA GLY A 91 2.22 5.73 -9.95
C GLY A 91 2.06 7.14 -9.39
N GLY A 92 0.84 7.53 -9.03
CA GLY A 92 0.55 8.86 -8.49
C GLY A 92 1.25 9.09 -7.15
N PHE A 93 1.22 8.10 -6.26
CA PHE A 93 1.84 8.20 -4.96
C PHE A 93 3.38 8.16 -5.05
N MET A 94 3.96 7.24 -5.84
CA MET A 94 5.41 7.18 -6.04
C MET A 94 5.97 8.43 -6.69
N PHE A 95 5.26 9.00 -7.67
CA PHE A 95 5.65 10.28 -8.27
C PHE A 95 5.70 11.39 -7.22
N ARG A 96 4.71 11.44 -6.32
CA ARG A 96 4.63 12.46 -5.27
C ARG A 96 5.74 12.30 -4.22
N VAL A 97 5.94 11.09 -3.70
CA VAL A 97 7.01 10.79 -2.74
C VAL A 97 8.38 11.06 -3.35
N GLY A 98 8.58 10.64 -4.61
CA GLY A 98 9.81 10.90 -5.34
C GLY A 98 10.08 12.40 -5.49
N ALA A 99 9.08 13.20 -5.83
CA ALA A 99 9.23 14.65 -5.97
C ALA A 99 9.53 15.37 -4.63
N MET A 100 9.16 14.80 -3.49
CA MET A 100 9.53 15.34 -2.17
C MET A 100 10.97 14.98 -1.79
N VAL A 101 11.36 13.73 -2.04
CA VAL A 101 12.68 13.19 -1.70
C VAL A 101 13.75 13.78 -2.60
N TRP A 102 13.51 13.78 -3.91
CA TRP A 102 14.38 14.33 -4.94
C TRP A 102 13.93 15.74 -5.33
N GLY A 103 14.86 16.70 -5.29
CA GLY A 103 14.59 18.08 -5.67
C GLY A 103 15.69 19.02 -5.20
N THR A 104 15.64 20.28 -5.64
CA THR A 104 16.48 21.34 -5.10
C THR A 104 15.87 21.85 -3.80
N PRO A 105 16.55 21.72 -2.65
CA PRO A 105 16.04 22.24 -1.40
C PRO A 105 15.89 23.77 -1.47
N PRO A 106 14.83 24.35 -0.88
CA PRO A 106 14.65 25.79 -0.78
C PRO A 106 15.87 26.49 -0.15
N ALA A 107 16.23 27.67 -0.65
CA ALA A 107 17.36 28.44 -0.13
C ALA A 107 17.12 28.84 1.35
N GLY A 108 18.11 28.59 2.21
CA GLY A 108 18.08 28.99 3.63
C GLY A 108 17.72 27.89 4.63
N ILE A 109 17.59 26.62 4.21
CA ILE A 109 17.44 25.49 5.14
C ILE A 109 18.82 25.00 5.58
N ALA A 110 19.04 24.88 6.89
CA ALA A 110 20.25 24.29 7.45
C ALA A 110 20.43 22.86 6.91
N GLN A 111 21.59 22.60 6.29
CA GLN A 111 21.91 21.27 5.77
C GLN A 111 22.39 20.36 6.90
N GLY A 112 21.83 19.16 6.97
CA GLY A 112 22.20 18.16 7.96
C GLY A 112 21.06 17.86 8.94
N GLU A 113 20.87 16.57 9.18
CA GLU A 113 19.87 16.07 10.12
C GLU A 113 20.41 16.13 11.54
N SER A 114 19.80 16.94 12.40
CA SER A 114 20.13 16.93 13.82
C SER A 114 19.48 15.71 14.47
N TRP A 115 20.30 14.81 15.03
CA TRP A 115 19.81 13.62 15.72
C TRP A 115 18.97 14.02 16.94
N THR A 116 17.66 13.96 16.78
CA THR A 116 16.67 14.22 17.84
C THR A 116 16.03 12.90 18.28
N VAL A 117 15.54 12.84 19.52
CA VAL A 117 14.80 11.70 20.10
C VAL A 117 13.66 11.19 19.19
N GLY A 118 13.10 12.06 18.33
CA GLY A 118 12.07 11.72 17.34
C GLY A 118 12.49 10.71 16.27
N HIS A 119 13.79 10.47 16.05
CA HIS A 119 14.23 9.44 15.09
C HIS A 119 14.07 8.02 15.65
N VAL A 120 13.98 7.85 16.97
CA VAL A 120 13.85 6.52 17.59
C VAL A 120 12.55 5.82 17.19
N PRO A 121 11.35 6.43 17.34
CA PRO A 121 10.11 5.83 16.85
C PRO A 121 10.09 5.58 15.35
N LEU A 122 10.71 6.46 14.55
CA LEU A 122 10.81 6.34 13.10
C LEU A 122 11.59 5.08 12.71
N MET A 123 12.77 4.88 13.32
CA MET A 123 13.61 3.70 13.09
C MET A 123 12.91 2.42 13.56
N ILE A 124 12.23 2.47 14.71
CA ILE A 124 11.42 1.34 15.20
C ILE A 124 10.33 0.97 14.18
N MET A 125 9.64 1.96 13.61
CA MET A 125 8.59 1.70 12.61
C MET A 125 9.15 1.14 11.30
N ILE A 126 10.28 1.66 10.81
CA ILE A 126 10.95 1.12 9.63
C ILE A 126 11.35 -0.34 9.86
N VAL A 127 11.96 -0.63 11.02
CA VAL A 127 12.36 -1.99 11.38
C VAL A 127 11.14 -2.91 11.52
N ALA A 128 10.04 -2.43 12.12
CA ALA A 128 8.80 -3.19 12.23
C ALA A 128 8.18 -3.48 10.85
N LEU A 129 8.12 -2.48 9.97
CA LEU A 129 7.60 -2.60 8.60
C LEU A 129 8.41 -3.60 7.77
N LEU A 130 9.74 -3.52 7.84
CA LEU A 130 10.62 -4.45 7.14
C LEU A 130 10.54 -5.84 7.76
N GLY A 131 10.57 -5.93 9.10
CA GLY A 131 10.50 -7.20 9.83
C GLY A 131 9.22 -7.99 9.52
N LEU A 132 8.05 -7.34 9.62
CA LEU A 132 6.78 -7.96 9.26
C LEU A 132 6.65 -8.22 7.75
N GLY A 133 7.32 -7.43 6.91
CA GLY A 133 7.34 -7.64 5.47
C GLY A 133 8.09 -8.91 5.06
N PHE A 134 9.25 -9.16 5.66
CA PHE A 134 10.06 -10.34 5.34
C PHE A 134 9.51 -11.64 5.94
N VAL A 135 9.05 -11.60 7.19
CA VAL A 135 8.57 -12.79 7.89
C VAL A 135 7.36 -12.42 8.73
N LEU A 136 6.20 -12.99 8.40
CA LEU A 136 5.05 -12.94 9.29
C LEU A 136 5.26 -13.95 10.43
N PRO A 137 5.32 -13.53 11.70
CA PRO A 137 5.52 -14.46 12.82
C PRO A 137 4.43 -15.55 12.87
N ASP A 138 4.81 -16.80 13.12
CA ASP A 138 3.88 -17.94 13.22
C ASP A 138 2.67 -17.70 14.15
N PRO A 139 2.82 -17.01 15.30
CA PRO A 139 1.66 -16.70 16.15
C PRO A 139 0.59 -15.88 15.41
N ILE A 140 0.99 -14.93 14.57
CA ILE A 140 0.04 -14.09 13.83
C ILE A 140 -0.65 -14.93 12.76
N GLN A 141 0.11 -15.75 12.02
CA GLN A 141 -0.45 -16.63 10.99
C GLN A 141 -1.48 -17.60 11.61
N THR A 142 -1.14 -18.26 12.72
CA THR A 142 -2.06 -19.20 13.38
C THR A 142 -3.33 -18.52 13.91
N LEU A 143 -3.23 -17.31 14.45
CA LEU A 143 -4.40 -16.54 14.89
C LEU A 143 -5.29 -16.14 13.70
N LEU A 144 -4.71 -15.68 12.59
CA LEU A 144 -5.44 -15.34 11.37
C LEU A 144 -6.16 -16.57 10.80
N THR A 145 -5.47 -17.70 10.66
CA THR A 145 -6.09 -18.94 10.14
C THR A 145 -7.23 -19.43 11.03
N ARG A 146 -7.08 -19.34 12.36
CA ARG A 146 -8.17 -19.68 13.29
C ARG A 146 -9.37 -18.74 13.15
N ALA A 147 -9.13 -17.43 13.02
CA ALA A 147 -10.20 -16.46 12.82
C ALA A 147 -10.97 -16.72 11.51
N VAL A 148 -10.26 -16.97 10.40
CA VAL A 148 -10.88 -17.30 9.11
C VAL A 148 -11.70 -18.58 9.20
N ASN A 149 -11.19 -19.63 9.84
CA ASN A 149 -11.92 -20.90 10.01
C ASN A 149 -13.24 -20.73 10.77
N VAL A 150 -13.31 -19.85 11.77
CA VAL A 150 -14.57 -19.58 12.49
C VAL A 150 -15.63 -18.93 11.60
N ILE A 151 -15.20 -18.11 10.64
CA ILE A 151 -16.10 -17.42 9.71
C ILE A 151 -16.56 -18.36 8.60
N VAL A 152 -15.67 -19.19 8.06
CA VAL A 152 -15.97 -20.09 6.93
C VAL A 152 -16.78 -21.32 7.35
N VAL A 153 -16.66 -21.78 8.60
CA VAL A 153 -17.40 -22.93 9.13
C VAL A 153 -18.80 -22.54 9.66
N ARG A 154 -19.15 -21.25 9.66
CA ARG A 154 -20.51 -20.78 9.94
C ARG A 154 -21.30 -20.58 8.65
#